data_AF-A0A0N7JCU1-F1
#
_entry.id   AF-A0A0N7JCU1-F1
#
_cell.length_a   1.000
_cell.length_b   1.000
_cell.length_c   1.000
_cell.angle_alpha   90.00
_cell.angle_beta   90.00
_cell.angle_gamma   90.00
#
_symmetry.space_group_name_H-M   'P 1'
#
loop_
_entity.id
_entity.type
_entity.pdbx_description
1 polymer ?
#
loop_
_entity_poly.entity_id
_entity_poly.type
_entity_poly.pdbx_seq_one_letter_code
_entity_poly.pdbx_strand_id
1 'polypeptide(L)'
;MLKAAREYRWLRSLGVEERDVLRALRLASRSTLVKANDEAVVAVPSQRLGRLPRERVVSHSDLLALLKGAGHRVVATRVGRLPEEQQVYMVHVKRSGAECSCPASRLAGDPLCVHRLAAAIVLYQRGRLDLLEWLPAAVDEKKKWRRTRRMKTFRSRRRLGASRPLEF
;
A
#
# COMPACT_ATOMS: atom_id res chain seq x y z
N MET A 1 10.38 -18.54 -4.19
CA MET A 1 9.80 -19.28 -3.05
C MET A 1 8.82 -18.46 -2.17
N LEU A 2 8.12 -17.43 -2.67
CA LEU A 2 7.25 -16.60 -1.80
C LEU A 2 5.99 -17.32 -1.26
N LYS A 3 5.46 -18.32 -1.98
CA LYS A 3 4.25 -19.05 -1.56
C LYS A 3 4.49 -20.05 -0.42
N ALA A 4 5.75 -20.43 -0.18
CA ALA A 4 6.12 -21.32 0.92
C ALA A 4 6.29 -20.58 2.26
N ALA A 5 6.36 -19.24 2.22
CA ALA A 5 6.55 -18.40 3.39
C ALA A 5 5.40 -18.57 4.41
N ARG A 6 5.73 -18.53 5.69
CA ARG A 6 4.75 -18.66 6.79
C ARG A 6 3.71 -17.53 6.73
N GLU A 7 4.16 -16.34 6.36
CA GLU A 7 3.36 -15.12 6.20
C GLU A 7 2.38 -15.22 5.03
N TYR A 8 2.75 -15.95 3.97
CA TYR A 8 1.83 -16.26 2.87
C TYR A 8 0.66 -17.09 3.38
N ARG A 9 0.94 -18.20 4.07
CA ARG A 9 -0.11 -19.09 4.60
C ARG A 9 -1.00 -18.36 5.60
N TRP A 10 -0.41 -17.57 6.49
CA TRP A 10 -1.13 -16.76 7.46
C TRP A 10 -2.07 -15.73 6.80
N LEU A 11 -1.60 -14.91 5.86
CA LEU A 11 -2.49 -13.95 5.19
C LEU A 11 -3.56 -14.63 4.34
N ARG A 12 -3.25 -15.79 3.75
CA ARG A 12 -4.25 -16.57 3.00
C ARG A 12 -5.32 -17.16 3.90
N SER A 13 -4.98 -17.62 5.11
CA SER A 13 -5.98 -18.12 6.06
C SER A 13 -6.90 -17.01 6.56
N LEU A 14 -6.44 -15.76 6.60
CA LEU A 14 -7.29 -14.59 6.86
C LEU A 14 -8.19 -14.20 5.67
N GLY A 15 -8.01 -14.83 4.50
CA GLY A 15 -8.80 -14.57 3.30
C GLY A 15 -8.31 -13.39 2.46
N VAL A 16 -7.05 -12.96 2.61
CA VAL A 16 -6.43 -11.95 1.74
C VAL A 16 -6.20 -12.54 0.34
N GLU A 17 -6.57 -11.82 -0.72
CA GLU A 17 -6.35 -12.27 -2.10
C GLU A 17 -4.86 -12.51 -2.40
N GLU A 18 -4.54 -13.62 -3.09
CA GLU A 18 -3.17 -14.00 -3.44
C GLU A 18 -2.38 -12.86 -4.10
N ARG A 19 -3.00 -12.14 -5.03
CA ARG A 19 -2.36 -10.99 -5.69
C ARG A 19 -1.88 -9.93 -4.70
N ASP A 20 -2.67 -9.64 -3.67
CA ASP A 20 -2.32 -8.65 -2.66
C ASP A 20 -1.26 -9.20 -1.69
N VAL A 21 -1.34 -10.48 -1.32
CA VAL A 21 -0.31 -11.17 -0.51
C VAL A 21 1.06 -11.10 -1.19
N LEU A 22 1.15 -11.48 -2.47
CA LEU A 22 2.42 -11.48 -3.21
C LEU A 22 3.00 -10.06 -3.38
N ARG A 23 2.16 -9.04 -3.49
CA ARG A 23 2.63 -7.64 -3.53
C ARG A 23 3.10 -7.17 -2.16
N ALA A 24 2.36 -7.51 -1.10
CA ALA A 24 2.70 -7.16 0.26
C ALA A 24 4.01 -7.81 0.71
N LEU A 25 4.24 -9.09 0.39
CA LEU A 25 5.50 -9.79 0.69
C LEU A 25 6.72 -9.12 0.05
N ARG A 26 6.60 -8.73 -1.22
CA ARG A 26 7.67 -8.02 -1.95
C ARG A 26 7.95 -6.63 -1.38
N LEU A 27 6.94 -5.98 -0.85
CA LEU A 27 7.10 -4.68 -0.20
C LEU A 27 7.71 -4.83 1.19
N ALA A 28 7.22 -5.80 1.97
CA ALA A 28 7.69 -6.07 3.32
C ALA A 28 9.20 -6.35 3.38
N SER A 29 9.75 -7.06 2.39
CA SER A 29 11.20 -7.32 2.32
C SER A 29 12.05 -6.05 2.10
N ARG A 30 11.42 -4.91 1.79
CA ARG A 30 12.05 -3.59 1.61
C ARG A 30 11.52 -2.56 2.60
N SER A 31 10.67 -3.00 3.53
CA SER A 31 10.09 -2.14 4.57
C SER A 31 10.99 -2.13 5.79
N THR A 32 10.92 -1.05 6.56
CA THR A 32 11.70 -0.90 7.78
C THR A 32 10.78 -0.58 8.94
N LEU A 33 10.92 -1.33 10.03
CA LEU A 33 10.27 -1.01 11.30
C LEU A 33 11.02 0.17 11.94
N VAL A 34 10.34 1.30 12.12
CA VAL A 34 10.92 2.55 12.64
C VAL A 34 10.72 2.65 14.16
N LYS A 35 9.55 2.23 14.66
CA LYS A 35 9.19 2.24 16.09
C LYS A 35 8.28 1.05 16.39
N ALA A 36 8.39 0.45 17.58
CA ALA A 36 7.52 -0.65 18.01
C ALA A 36 7.35 -0.69 19.54
N ASN A 37 6.50 0.21 20.04
CA ASN A 37 6.06 0.24 21.45
C ASN A 37 4.59 -0.21 21.49
N ASP A 38 3.70 0.50 22.22
CA ASP A 38 2.24 0.29 22.19
C ASP A 38 1.61 0.57 20.81
N GLU A 39 2.34 1.32 19.99
CA GLU A 39 2.09 1.51 18.57
C GLU A 39 3.37 1.16 17.79
N ALA A 40 3.18 0.74 16.54
CA ALA A 40 4.28 0.54 15.61
C ALA A 40 4.20 1.50 14.44
N VAL A 41 5.36 1.89 13.94
CA VAL A 41 5.48 2.69 12.73
C VAL A 41 6.39 1.94 11.76
N VAL A 42 5.85 1.62 10.58
CA VAL A 42 6.58 0.90 9.53
C VAL A 42 6.71 1.82 8.31
N ALA A 43 7.94 2.05 7.88
CA ALA A 43 8.24 2.72 6.61
C ALA A 43 8.11 1.69 5.48
N VAL A 44 7.15 1.90 4.57
CA VAL A 44 6.89 0.99 3.45
C VAL A 44 7.09 1.73 2.13
N PRO A 45 7.97 1.25 1.22
CA PRO A 45 8.17 1.90 -0.06
C PRO A 45 6.95 1.75 -0.97
N SER A 46 6.83 2.67 -1.94
CA SER A 46 5.82 2.57 -2.99
C SER A 46 5.95 1.28 -3.78
N GLN A 47 4.83 0.62 -4.01
CA GLN A 47 4.72 -0.56 -4.88
C GLN A 47 5.21 -0.36 -6.32
N ARG A 48 5.31 0.89 -6.78
CA ARG A 48 5.79 1.22 -8.13
C ARG A 48 7.30 1.45 -8.18
N LEU A 49 7.99 1.50 -7.03
CA LEU A 49 9.44 1.72 -6.96
C LEU A 49 10.22 0.69 -7.77
N GLY A 50 9.82 -0.59 -7.71
CA GLY A 50 10.44 -1.67 -8.50
C GLY A 50 10.12 -1.66 -9.99
N ARG A 51 9.34 -0.69 -10.48
CA ARG A 51 8.99 -0.53 -11.91
C ARG A 51 9.71 0.66 -12.55
N LEU A 52 10.45 1.44 -11.76
CA LEU A 52 11.21 2.56 -12.29
C LEU A 52 12.52 2.04 -12.87
N PRO A 53 12.96 2.57 -14.03
CA PRO A 53 14.33 2.45 -14.48
C PRO A 53 15.27 2.90 -13.36
N ARG A 54 16.40 2.22 -13.17
CA ARG A 54 17.37 2.55 -12.10
C ARG A 54 17.79 4.02 -12.14
N GLU A 55 17.90 4.58 -13.33
CA GLU A 55 18.23 5.98 -13.61
C GLU A 55 17.19 6.99 -13.09
N ARG A 56 15.94 6.55 -12.86
CA ARG A 56 14.86 7.40 -12.34
C ARG A 56 14.66 7.26 -10.84
N VAL A 57 15.39 6.37 -10.17
CA VAL A 57 15.30 6.20 -8.71
C VAL A 57 16.16 7.27 -8.04
N VAL A 58 15.51 8.17 -7.32
CA VAL A 58 16.11 9.22 -6.50
C VAL A 58 17.11 8.58 -5.54
N SER A 59 18.34 9.07 -5.56
CA SER A 59 19.49 8.45 -4.88
C SER A 59 19.40 8.64 -3.35
N HIS A 60 20.19 7.85 -2.60
CA HIS A 60 20.26 7.99 -1.14
C HIS A 60 20.77 9.38 -0.69
N SER A 61 21.69 9.97 -1.46
CA SER A 61 22.14 11.37 -1.30
C SER A 61 20.99 12.36 -1.47
N ASP A 62 20.06 12.06 -2.37
CA ASP A 62 18.93 12.94 -2.61
C ASP A 62 17.91 12.92 -1.47
N LEU A 63 17.71 11.73 -0.86
CA LEU A 63 16.92 11.55 0.36
C LEU A 63 17.54 12.29 1.56
N LEU A 64 18.87 12.25 1.70
CA LEU A 64 19.58 12.97 2.76
C LEU A 64 19.52 14.50 2.57
N ALA A 65 19.56 14.99 1.33
CA ALA A 65 19.41 16.40 1.02
C ALA A 65 17.97 16.91 1.26
N LEU A 66 16.94 16.08 1.00
CA LEU A 66 15.55 16.38 1.32
C LEU A 66 15.30 16.48 2.84
N LEU A 67 15.91 15.60 3.63
CA LEU A 67 15.83 15.65 5.10
C LEU A 67 16.55 16.87 5.69
N LYS A 68 17.50 17.46 4.94
CA LYS A 68 18.30 18.63 5.33
C LYS A 68 17.82 19.94 4.69
N GLY A 69 16.69 19.95 3.98
CA GLY A 69 16.10 21.16 3.41
C GLY A 69 16.82 21.75 2.20
N ALA A 70 17.78 21.03 1.58
CA ALA A 70 18.49 21.50 0.40
C ALA A 70 17.67 21.21 -0.88
N GLY A 71 17.50 22.23 -1.74
CA GLY A 71 16.78 22.13 -3.01
C GLY A 71 17.47 21.19 -4.01
N HIS A 72 16.67 20.34 -4.68
CA HIS A 72 17.17 19.34 -5.61
C HIS A 72 17.28 19.81 -7.06
N ARG A 73 18.24 19.21 -7.77
CA ARG A 73 18.57 19.50 -9.18
C ARG A 73 17.64 18.85 -10.23
N VAL A 74 16.67 18.03 -9.81
CA VAL A 74 15.68 17.44 -10.73
C VAL A 74 14.32 18.05 -10.45
N VAL A 75 14.03 19.11 -11.20
CA VAL A 75 12.78 19.88 -11.14
C VAL A 75 11.69 19.14 -11.92
N ALA A 76 10.59 18.78 -11.25
CA ALA A 76 9.25 19.05 -11.76
C ALA A 76 8.20 18.94 -10.64
N THR A 77 7.75 20.11 -10.20
CA THR A 77 6.41 20.44 -9.67
C THR A 77 6.00 19.93 -8.28
N ARG A 78 5.96 20.91 -7.35
CA ARG A 78 5.52 20.90 -5.94
C ARG A 78 6.54 20.39 -4.93
N VAL A 79 7.19 21.37 -4.31
CA VAL A 79 7.98 21.33 -3.08
C VAL A 79 7.50 20.22 -2.12
N GLY A 80 8.41 19.31 -1.75
CA GLY A 80 8.31 18.49 -0.55
C GLY A 80 7.93 17.01 -0.70
N ARG A 81 7.62 16.48 -1.90
CA ARG A 81 7.30 15.05 -2.05
C ARG A 81 7.92 14.43 -3.30
N LEU A 82 8.62 13.32 -3.12
CA LEU A 82 9.05 12.44 -4.21
C LEU A 82 7.85 12.05 -5.10
N PRO A 83 8.05 11.70 -6.39
CA PRO A 83 7.00 11.12 -7.22
C PRO A 83 6.31 9.95 -6.51
N GLU A 84 5.00 9.74 -6.71
CA GLU A 84 4.24 8.67 -6.01
C GLU A 84 4.89 7.29 -6.19
N GLU A 85 5.62 7.07 -7.28
CA GLU A 85 6.37 5.83 -7.52
C GLU A 85 7.57 5.62 -6.58
N GLN A 86 8.06 6.69 -5.95
CA GLN A 86 9.28 6.72 -5.16
C GLN A 86 9.03 7.08 -3.70
N GLN A 87 7.80 7.42 -3.36
CA GLN A 87 7.41 7.74 -1.99
C GLN A 87 7.58 6.53 -1.07
N VAL A 88 7.98 6.84 0.16
CA VAL A 88 7.86 5.95 1.31
C VAL A 88 6.63 6.37 2.09
N TYR A 89 5.79 5.40 2.43
CA TYR A 89 4.57 5.62 3.19
C TYR A 89 4.78 5.12 4.61
N MET A 90 4.57 6.01 5.58
CA MET A 90 4.54 5.64 6.99
C MET A 90 3.20 4.98 7.28
N VAL A 91 3.26 3.76 7.79
CA VAL A 91 2.10 3.01 8.26
C VAL A 91 2.15 2.99 9.78
N HIS A 92 1.19 3.67 10.40
CA HIS A 92 1.03 3.69 11.85
C HIS A 92 0.07 2.56 12.21
N VAL A 93 0.51 1.65 13.07
CA VAL A 93 -0.25 0.45 13.47
C VAL A 93 -0.47 0.48 14.97
N LYS A 94 -1.74 0.35 15.36
CA LYS A 94 -2.23 0.19 16.73
C LYS A 94 -3.07 -1.08 16.79
N ARG A 95 -3.38 -1.58 17.99
CA ARG A 95 -4.25 -2.76 18.15
C ARG A 95 -5.59 -2.61 17.43
N SER A 96 -6.18 -1.41 17.50
CA SER A 96 -7.48 -1.09 16.90
C SER A 96 -7.45 -0.83 15.40
N GLY A 97 -6.28 -0.66 14.77
CA GLY A 97 -6.25 -0.32 13.35
C GLY A 97 -4.87 0.06 12.82
N ALA A 98 -4.80 0.20 11.49
CA ALA A 98 -3.64 0.74 10.81
C ALA A 98 -4.01 1.92 9.91
N GLU A 99 -3.23 2.99 10.01
CA GLU A 99 -3.36 4.20 9.21
C GLU A 99 -2.26 4.27 8.16
N CYS A 100 -2.61 4.74 6.97
CA CYS A 100 -1.68 4.87 5.86
C CYS A 100 -2.15 6.00 4.95
N SER A 101 -1.27 6.93 4.62
CA SER A 101 -1.56 8.11 3.81
C SER A 101 -1.43 7.88 2.29
N CYS A 102 -1.23 6.64 1.84
CA CYS A 102 -1.01 6.36 0.43
C CYS A 102 -2.27 6.63 -0.42
N PRO A 103 -2.12 6.89 -1.74
CA PRO A 103 -3.23 7.24 -2.62
C PRO A 103 -4.39 6.23 -2.63
N ALA A 104 -4.10 4.94 -2.44
CA ALA A 104 -5.14 3.91 -2.38
C ALA A 104 -6.09 4.11 -1.19
N SER A 105 -5.56 4.46 -0.01
CA SER A 105 -6.40 4.78 1.15
C SER A 105 -6.99 6.18 1.02
N ARG A 106 -6.19 7.19 0.64
CA ARG A 106 -6.61 8.60 0.59
C ARG A 106 -7.65 8.90 -0.50
N LEU A 107 -7.48 8.37 -1.70
CA LEU A 107 -8.31 8.72 -2.87
C LEU A 107 -9.32 7.63 -3.22
N ALA A 108 -8.96 6.36 -3.01
CA ALA A 108 -9.82 5.23 -3.35
C ALA A 108 -10.59 4.65 -2.15
N GLY A 109 -10.27 5.09 -0.93
CA GLY A 109 -10.87 4.58 0.29
C GLY A 109 -10.62 3.09 0.51
N ASP A 110 -9.48 2.55 0.04
CA ASP A 110 -9.11 1.14 0.27
C ASP A 110 -8.84 0.93 1.78
N PRO A 111 -9.69 0.17 2.50
CA PRO A 111 -9.56 -0.03 3.94
C PRO A 111 -8.33 -0.89 4.28
N LEU A 112 -7.77 -1.62 3.32
CA LEU A 112 -6.61 -2.47 3.53
C LEU A 112 -5.70 -2.41 2.31
N CYS A 113 -5.03 -1.27 2.12
CA CYS A 113 -4.08 -1.11 1.04
C CYS A 113 -2.86 -2.04 1.20
N VAL A 114 -2.10 -2.24 0.13
CA VAL A 114 -0.94 -3.13 0.14
C VAL A 114 0.15 -2.71 1.12
N HIS A 115 0.26 -1.42 1.44
CA HIS A 115 1.24 -0.92 2.42
C HIS A 115 0.85 -1.33 3.85
N ARG A 116 -0.44 -1.29 4.20
CA ARG A 116 -0.94 -1.81 5.48
C ARG A 116 -0.67 -3.31 5.62
N LEU A 117 -0.86 -4.08 4.54
CA LEU A 117 -0.50 -5.51 4.52
C LEU A 117 1.00 -5.74 4.68
N ALA A 118 1.84 -4.94 4.01
CA ALA A 118 3.29 -5.03 4.14
C ALA A 118 3.75 -4.71 5.57
N ALA A 119 3.16 -3.70 6.21
CA ALA A 119 3.42 -3.40 7.62
C ALA A 119 2.99 -4.55 8.55
N ALA A 120 1.82 -5.15 8.31
CA ALA A 120 1.36 -6.30 9.06
C ALA A 120 2.31 -7.51 8.95
N ILE A 121 2.89 -7.75 7.77
CA ILE A 121 3.91 -8.79 7.56
C ILE A 121 5.17 -8.48 8.40
N VAL A 122 5.65 -7.25 8.38
CA VAL A 122 6.82 -6.85 9.19
C VAL A 122 6.56 -7.08 10.68
N LEU A 123 5.38 -6.73 11.18
CA LEU A 123 5.03 -6.94 12.59
C LEU A 123 4.87 -8.42 12.93
N TYR A 124 4.28 -9.22 12.04
CA TYR A 124 4.21 -10.67 12.17
C TYR A 124 5.61 -11.29 12.30
N GLN A 125 6.55 -10.88 11.46
CA GLN A 125 7.95 -11.33 11.49
C GLN A 125 8.68 -10.96 12.78
N ARG A 126 8.26 -9.86 13.42
CA ARG A 126 8.82 -9.38 14.69
C ARG A 126 8.06 -9.90 15.92
N GLY A 127 7.10 -10.80 15.76
CA GLY A 127 6.31 -11.37 16.85
C GLY A 127 5.29 -10.41 17.48
N ARG A 128 5.02 -9.26 16.86
CA ARG A 128 4.07 -8.23 17.36
C ARG A 128 2.64 -8.49 16.89
N LEU A 129 2.14 -9.70 17.19
CA LEU A 129 0.76 -10.10 16.85
C LEU A 129 -0.28 -9.32 17.65
N ASP A 130 0.10 -8.82 18.83
CA ASP A 130 -0.72 -7.97 19.69
C ASP A 130 -1.21 -6.70 18.97
N LEU A 131 -0.47 -6.21 17.98
CA LEU A 131 -0.83 -5.02 17.19
C LEU A 131 -1.68 -5.34 15.95
N LEU A 132 -2.09 -6.59 15.72
CA LEU A 132 -2.70 -7.04 14.46
C LEU A 132 -4.16 -7.52 14.61
N GLU A 133 -4.80 -7.27 15.75
CA GLU A 133 -6.20 -7.66 16.02
C GLU A 133 -7.20 -7.04 15.02
N TRP A 134 -6.89 -5.87 14.48
CA TRP A 134 -7.70 -5.19 13.46
C TRP A 134 -7.69 -5.87 12.09
N LEU A 135 -6.70 -6.71 11.79
CA LEU A 135 -6.44 -7.20 10.44
C LEU A 135 -7.60 -8.06 9.87
N PRO A 136 -8.19 -9.02 10.60
CA PRO A 136 -9.31 -9.82 10.08
C PRO A 136 -10.50 -8.94 9.66
N ALA A 137 -10.90 -7.97 10.50
CA ALA A 137 -11.98 -7.05 10.20
C ALA A 137 -11.69 -6.21 8.94
N ALA A 138 -10.47 -5.68 8.83
CA ALA A 138 -10.05 -4.92 7.65
C ALA A 138 -10.05 -5.76 6.35
N VAL A 139 -9.76 -7.07 6.44
CA VAL A 139 -9.85 -7.97 5.30
C VAL A 139 -11.30 -8.11 4.82
N ASP A 140 -12.24 -8.27 5.75
CA ASP A 140 -13.66 -8.39 5.40
C ASP A 140 -14.23 -7.07 4.86
N GLU A 141 -13.84 -5.93 5.42
CA GLU A 141 -14.14 -4.62 4.85
C GLU A 141 -13.61 -4.48 3.42
N LYS A 142 -12.38 -4.93 3.15
CA LYS A 142 -11.81 -4.90 1.81
C LYS A 142 -12.62 -5.74 0.82
N LYS A 143 -13.08 -6.93 1.23
CA LYS A 143 -13.95 -7.79 0.40
C LYS A 143 -15.25 -7.06 0.04
N LYS A 144 -15.90 -6.42 1.02
CA LYS A 144 -17.13 -5.61 0.82
C LYS A 144 -16.85 -4.43 -0.13
N TRP A 145 -15.80 -3.65 0.14
CA TRP A 145 -15.39 -2.50 -0.68
C TRP A 145 -15.14 -2.89 -2.14
N ARG A 146 -14.47 -4.01 -2.41
CA ARG A 146 -14.22 -4.52 -3.77
C ARG A 146 -15.52 -4.86 -4.51
N ARG A 147 -16.48 -5.50 -3.84
CA ARG A 147 -17.80 -5.80 -4.43
C ARG A 147 -18.52 -4.52 -4.83
N THR A 148 -18.59 -3.54 -3.94
CA THR A 148 -19.22 -2.24 -4.21
C THR A 148 -18.53 -1.50 -5.36
N ARG A 149 -17.19 -1.50 -5.42
CA ARG A 149 -16.45 -0.88 -6.52
C ARG A 149 -16.75 -1.55 -7.86
N ARG A 150 -16.73 -2.88 -7.92
CA ARG A 150 -17.05 -3.63 -9.15
C ARG A 150 -18.46 -3.30 -9.66
N MET A 151 -19.44 -3.19 -8.77
CA MET A 151 -20.81 -2.80 -9.15
C MET A 151 -20.87 -1.37 -9.70
N LYS A 152 -20.18 -0.41 -9.09
CA LYS A 152 -20.09 0.97 -9.61
C LYS A 152 -19.49 1.01 -11.02
N THR A 153 -18.39 0.29 -11.26
CA THR A 153 -17.74 0.23 -12.57
C THR A 153 -18.61 -0.46 -13.63
N PHE A 154 -19.39 -1.47 -13.25
CA PHE A 154 -20.32 -2.14 -14.16
C PHE A 154 -21.49 -1.24 -14.55
N ARG A 155 -22.08 -0.54 -13.57
CA ARG A 155 -23.16 0.44 -13.82
C ARG A 155 -22.71 1.60 -14.69
N SER A 156 -21.49 2.11 -14.51
CA SER A 156 -20.95 3.20 -15.34
C SER A 156 -20.75 2.75 -16.79
N ARG A 157 -20.27 1.52 -17.02
CA ARG A 157 -20.12 0.96 -18.37
C ARG A 157 -21.45 0.71 -19.07
N ARG A 158 -22.48 0.23 -18.37
CA ARG A 158 -23.83 0.08 -18.94
C ARG A 158 -24.45 1.43 -19.34
N ARG A 159 -24.26 2.48 -18.55
CA ARG A 159 -24.75 3.82 -18.91
C ARG A 159 -24.06 4.37 -20.16
N LEU A 160 -22.75 4.14 -20.31
CA LEU A 160 -21.99 4.58 -21.49
C LEU A 160 -22.26 3.73 -22.74
N GLY A 161 -22.78 2.50 -22.59
CA GLY A 161 -23.17 1.62 -23.70
C GLY A 161 -24.61 1.82 -24.20
N ALA A 162 -25.42 2.65 -23.52
CA ALA A 162 -26.82 2.92 -23.89
C ALA A 162 -26.99 4.23 -24.69
N SER A 163 -25.90 4.83 -25.17
CA SER A 163 -25.89 6.12 -25.87
C SER A 163 -25.32 6.01 -27.28
N ARG A 164 -25.89 5.13 -28.11
CA ARG A 164 -25.83 5.26 -29.57
C ARG A 164 -27.22 4.98 -30.15
N PRO A 165 -27.97 6.00 -30.60
CA PRO A 165 -28.97 5.75 -31.61
C PRO A 165 -28.24 5.29 -32.88
N LEU A 166 -28.70 4.20 -33.47
CA LEU A 166 -28.38 3.84 -34.84
C LEU A 166 -29.12 4.84 -35.73
N GLU A 167 -28.41 5.84 -36.24
CA GLU A 167 -28.88 6.59 -37.40
C GLU A 167 -28.47 5.80 -38.64
N PHE A 168 -29.49 5.25 -39.32
CA PHE A 168 -29.45 4.87 -40.73
C PHE A 168 -30.47 5.72 -41.45
#